data_AF-A0A661DRN5-F1
#
_entry.id   AF-A0A661DRN5-F1
#
_cell.length_a   1.000
_cell.length_b   1.000
_cell.length_c   1.000
_cell.angle_alpha   90.00
_cell.angle_beta   90.00
_cell.angle_gamma   90.00
#
_symmetry.space_group_name_H-M   'P 1'
#
loop_
_entity.id
_entity.type
_entity.pdbx_description
1 polymer ?
#
loop_
_entity_poly.entity_id
_entity_poly.type
_entity_poly.pdbx_seq_one_letter_code
_entity_poly.pdbx_strand_id
1 'polypeptide(L)'
;MQKKYKLIEGGVVDVANNISIPENEKNRHWKEFKKWESKGNKPDPIETSKEKADRVQAEETAAALKTARDASEFNGLSTTDAEALIDSKLDSASTVAALKTAVKDVLKGLFPLIQK
;
A
#
# COMPACT_ATOMS: atom_id res chain seq x y z
N MET A 1 24.59 6.04 -15.11
CA MET A 1 24.25 7.47 -15.00
C MET A 1 22.84 7.57 -14.45
N GLN A 2 22.63 8.14 -13.27
CA GLN A 2 21.29 8.34 -12.71
C GLN A 2 20.53 9.33 -13.60
N LYS A 3 19.34 8.93 -14.06
CA LYS A 3 18.48 9.75 -14.93
C LYS A 3 17.75 10.76 -14.05
N LYS A 4 17.93 12.05 -14.37
CA LYS A 4 17.42 13.16 -13.55
C LYS A 4 15.92 13.41 -13.73
N TYR A 5 15.39 13.12 -14.92
CA TYR A 5 14.00 13.39 -15.27
C TYR A 5 13.34 12.17 -15.92
N LYS A 6 12.05 11.98 -15.64
CA LYS A 6 11.18 10.97 -16.24
C LYS A 6 10.01 11.66 -16.93
N LEU A 7 9.71 11.30 -18.17
CA LEU A 7 8.55 11.83 -18.88
C LEU A 7 7.25 11.33 -18.23
N ILE A 8 6.28 12.24 -18.15
CA ILE A 8 4.90 11.95 -17.77
C ILE A 8 3.96 12.61 -18.79
N GLU A 9 2.67 12.28 -18.73
CA GLU A 9 1.67 12.95 -19.54
C GLU A 9 1.62 14.45 -19.18
N GLY A 10 1.91 15.31 -20.16
CA GLY A 10 1.90 16.77 -19.99
C GLY A 10 3.08 17.35 -19.18
N GLY A 11 4.19 16.63 -19.02
CA GLY A 11 5.37 17.17 -18.32
C GLY A 11 6.48 16.16 -18.04
N VAL A 12 7.27 16.45 -17.00
CA VAL A 12 8.32 15.56 -16.50
C VAL A 12 8.32 15.50 -14.97
N VAL A 13 8.81 14.42 -14.40
CA VAL A 13 9.10 14.30 -12.96
C VAL A 13 10.61 14.36 -12.76
N ASP A 14 11.07 15.21 -11.85
CA ASP A 14 12.44 15.13 -11.30
C ASP A 14 12.52 13.91 -10.38
N VAL A 15 13.28 12.89 -10.78
CA VAL A 15 13.35 11.60 -10.07
C VAL A 15 14.09 11.76 -8.74
N ALA A 16 15.03 12.70 -8.63
CA ALA A 16 15.81 12.90 -7.40
C ALA A 16 14.97 13.56 -6.31
N ASN A 17 14.10 14.48 -6.69
CA ASN A 17 13.28 15.26 -5.77
C ASN A 17 11.81 14.81 -5.73
N ASN A 18 11.43 13.86 -6.59
CA ASN A 18 10.05 13.42 -6.81
C ASN A 18 9.07 14.57 -7.10
N ILE A 19 9.53 15.58 -7.84
CA ILE A 19 8.75 16.79 -8.16
C ILE A 19 8.17 16.66 -9.55
N SER A 20 6.84 16.81 -9.67
CA SER A 20 6.16 16.91 -10.96
C SER A 20 6.31 18.32 -11.54
N ILE A 21 6.83 18.41 -12.76
CA ILE A 21 7.10 19.63 -13.50
C ILE A 21 6.17 19.63 -14.72
N PRO A 22 5.12 20.46 -14.72
CA PRO A 22 4.24 20.58 -15.89
C PRO A 22 4.97 21.21 -17.07
N GLU A 23 4.55 20.85 -18.29
CA GLU A 23 4.98 21.46 -19.55
C GLU A 23 4.51 22.90 -19.63
N ASN A 24 5.29 23.81 -19.03
CA ASN A 24 4.97 25.22 -19.00
C ASN A 24 6.25 26.05 -19.18
N GLU A 25 6.32 26.80 -20.28
CA GLU A 25 7.48 27.63 -20.64
C GLU A 25 7.75 28.76 -19.64
N LYS A 26 6.80 29.12 -18.76
CA LYS A 26 7.02 30.07 -17.67
C LYS A 26 7.59 29.41 -16.42
N ASN A 27 7.55 28.08 -16.32
CA ASN A 27 8.08 27.35 -15.18
C ASN A 27 9.61 27.24 -15.27
N ARG A 28 10.30 27.71 -14.22
CA ARG A 28 11.76 27.63 -14.11
C ARG A 28 12.26 26.19 -14.26
N HIS A 29 11.60 25.24 -13.60
CA HIS A 29 12.01 23.83 -13.62
C HIS A 29 11.84 23.19 -15.01
N TRP A 30 10.85 23.63 -15.78
CA TRP A 30 10.66 23.19 -17.17
C TRP A 30 11.79 23.71 -18.08
N LYS A 31 12.20 24.97 -17.91
CA LYS A 31 13.37 25.53 -18.63
C LYS A 31 14.66 24.81 -18.25
N GLU A 32 14.83 24.44 -16.98
CA GLU A 32 15.96 23.65 -16.52
C GLU A 32 15.98 22.25 -17.17
N PHE A 33 14.83 21.59 -17.24
CA PHE A 33 14.67 20.33 -17.98
C PHE A 33 15.04 20.50 -19.46
N LYS A 34 14.51 21.51 -20.15
CA LYS A 34 14.85 21.79 -21.57
C LYS A 34 16.34 22.08 -21.79
N LYS A 35 16.99 22.79 -20.87
CA LYS A 35 18.44 23.04 -20.91
C LYS A 35 19.26 21.78 -20.64
N TRP A 36 18.73 20.86 -19.86
CA TRP A 36 19.35 19.56 -19.62
C TRP A 36 19.20 18.65 -20.85
N GLU A 37 18.03 18.62 -21.46
CA GLU A 37 17.72 17.91 -22.71
C GLU A 37 18.59 18.42 -23.87
N SER A 38 18.76 19.74 -24.01
CA SER A 38 19.57 20.33 -25.08
C SER A 38 21.07 20.03 -24.99
N LYS A 39 21.57 19.56 -23.84
CA LYS A 39 22.94 19.05 -23.68
C LYS A 39 23.11 17.59 -24.13
N GLY A 40 22.08 17.01 -24.78
CA GLY A 40 22.09 15.63 -25.25
C GLY A 40 21.66 14.60 -24.21
N ASN A 41 21.15 15.03 -23.05
CA ASN A 41 20.61 14.10 -22.07
C ASN A 41 19.19 13.67 -22.46
N LYS A 42 18.81 12.43 -22.15
CA LYS A 42 17.48 11.88 -22.45
C LYS A 42 16.75 11.52 -21.15
N PRO A 43 15.50 11.99 -20.96
CA PRO A 43 14.70 11.57 -19.81
C PRO A 43 14.35 10.08 -19.92
N ASP A 44 13.92 9.49 -18.80
CA ASP A 44 13.24 8.21 -18.86
C ASP A 44 11.94 8.34 -19.66
N PRO A 45 11.62 7.35 -20.52
CA PRO A 45 10.36 7.34 -21.24
C PRO A 45 9.17 7.29 -20.28
N ILE A 46 8.01 7.75 -20.76
CA ILE A 46 6.74 7.57 -20.06
C ILE A 46 6.53 6.07 -19.88
N GLU A 47 6.33 5.60 -18.64
CA GLU A 47 5.81 4.25 -18.41
C GLU A 47 4.48 4.15 -19.14
N THR A 48 4.41 3.27 -20.12
CA THR A 48 3.21 3.11 -20.94
C THR A 48 2.04 2.68 -20.05
N SER A 49 0.80 3.05 -20.38
CA SER A 49 -0.38 2.66 -19.60
C SER A 49 -0.48 1.15 -19.37
N LYS A 50 0.15 0.35 -20.24
CA LYS A 50 0.30 -1.10 -20.11
C LYS A 50 1.17 -1.50 -18.91
N GLU A 51 2.31 -0.84 -18.67
CA GLU A 51 3.16 -1.10 -17.50
C GLU A 51 2.49 -0.64 -16.19
N LYS A 52 1.69 0.43 -16.24
CA LYS A 52 0.89 0.85 -15.07
C LYS A 52 -0.21 -0.16 -14.73
N ALA A 53 -0.89 -0.72 -15.74
CA ALA A 53 -1.91 -1.74 -15.53
C ALA A 53 -1.32 -3.03 -14.94
N ASP A 54 -0.16 -3.47 -15.42
CA ASP A 54 0.55 -4.64 -14.89
C ASP A 54 0.93 -4.45 -13.41
N ARG A 55 1.37 -3.24 -13.02
CA ARG A 55 1.72 -2.92 -11.63
C ARG A 55 0.48 -2.86 -10.72
N VAL A 56 -0.61 -2.25 -11.18
CA VAL A 56 -1.89 -2.23 -10.43
C VAL A 56 -2.40 -3.66 -10.21
N GLN A 57 -2.31 -4.52 -11.23
CA GLN A 57 -2.76 -5.92 -11.11
C GLN A 57 -1.88 -6.75 -10.16
N ALA A 58 -0.58 -6.48 -10.11
CA ALA A 58 0.34 -7.07 -9.12
C ALA A 58 0.07 -6.55 -7.68
N GLU A 59 -0.26 -5.27 -7.53
CA GLU A 59 -0.61 -4.69 -6.22
C GLU A 59 -2.00 -5.15 -5.72
N GLU A 60 -2.98 -5.29 -6.61
CA GLU A 60 -4.30 -5.85 -6.29
C GLU A 60 -4.23 -7.32 -5.89
N THR A 61 -3.41 -8.12 -6.57
CA THR A 61 -3.22 -9.54 -6.18
C THR A 61 -2.52 -9.67 -4.84
N ALA A 62 -1.55 -8.81 -4.51
CA ALA A 62 -0.91 -8.79 -3.20
C ALA A 62 -1.84 -8.29 -2.08
N ALA A 63 -2.68 -7.29 -2.36
CA ALA A 63 -3.70 -6.80 -1.42
C ALA A 63 -4.81 -7.84 -1.19
N ALA A 64 -5.23 -8.56 -2.23
CA ALA A 64 -6.17 -9.67 -2.14
C ALA A 64 -5.59 -10.85 -1.35
N LEU A 65 -4.29 -11.17 -1.53
CA LEU A 65 -3.64 -12.23 -0.76
C LEU A 65 -3.55 -11.89 0.74
N LYS A 66 -3.28 -10.63 1.09
CA LYS A 66 -3.29 -10.16 2.49
C LYS A 66 -4.70 -10.20 3.08
N THR A 67 -5.68 -9.65 2.37
CA THR A 67 -7.08 -9.68 2.82
C THR A 67 -7.62 -11.11 2.98
N ALA A 68 -7.23 -12.03 2.09
CA ALA A 68 -7.56 -13.45 2.22
C ALA A 68 -6.85 -14.09 3.43
N ARG A 69 -5.60 -13.74 3.71
CA ARG A 69 -4.85 -14.26 4.86
C ARG A 69 -5.45 -13.78 6.19
N ASP A 70 -5.78 -12.50 6.29
CA ASP A 70 -6.45 -11.91 7.47
C ASP A 70 -7.89 -12.43 7.65
N ALA A 71 -8.62 -12.75 6.56
CA ALA A 71 -9.94 -13.37 6.64
C ALA A 71 -9.92 -14.88 6.94
N SER A 72 -8.82 -15.57 6.59
CA SER A 72 -8.62 -17.00 6.82
C SER A 72 -8.21 -17.35 8.25
N GLU A 73 -7.68 -16.42 9.04
CA GLU A 73 -7.42 -16.67 10.47
C GLU A 73 -8.71 -16.77 11.30
N PHE A 74 -9.87 -16.34 10.76
CA PHE A 74 -11.15 -16.38 11.48
C PHE A 74 -12.29 -17.13 10.76
N ASN A 75 -12.27 -17.25 9.42
CA ASN A 75 -13.22 -18.14 8.73
C ASN A 75 -12.74 -19.60 8.81
N GLY A 76 -13.24 -20.32 9.80
CA GLY A 76 -12.94 -21.73 10.00
C GLY A 76 -12.69 -22.12 11.45
N LEU A 77 -12.65 -21.17 12.39
CA LEU A 77 -12.60 -21.53 13.81
C LEU A 77 -13.87 -22.33 14.16
N SER A 78 -13.65 -23.58 14.53
CA SER A 78 -14.66 -24.35 15.26
C SER A 78 -14.99 -23.62 16.56
N THR A 79 -16.18 -23.87 17.11
CA THR A 79 -16.55 -23.36 18.44
C THR A 79 -15.51 -23.75 19.50
N THR A 80 -14.89 -24.93 19.34
CA THR A 80 -13.81 -25.42 20.21
C THR A 80 -12.52 -24.59 20.09
N ASP A 81 -12.18 -24.11 18.90
CA ASP A 81 -10.99 -23.27 18.71
C ASP A 81 -11.22 -21.86 19.29
N ALA A 82 -12.46 -21.38 19.21
CA ALA A 82 -12.85 -20.10 19.81
C ALA A 82 -12.81 -20.18 21.34
N GLU A 83 -13.27 -21.29 21.93
CA GLU A 83 -13.17 -21.58 23.36
C GLU A 83 -11.70 -21.62 23.82
N ALA A 84 -10.83 -22.36 23.10
CA ALA A 84 -9.41 -22.43 23.43
C ALA A 84 -8.70 -21.06 23.34
N LEU A 85 -9.10 -20.22 22.38
CA LEU A 85 -8.56 -18.86 22.25
C LEU A 85 -9.04 -17.95 23.38
N ILE A 86 -10.30 -18.07 23.81
CA ILE A 86 -10.82 -17.35 24.98
C ILE A 86 -10.08 -17.77 26.25
N ASP A 87 -9.92 -19.08 26.49
CA ASP A 87 -9.22 -19.59 27.67
C ASP A 87 -7.75 -19.14 27.68
N SER A 88 -7.03 -19.28 26.56
CA SER A 88 -5.65 -18.81 26.46
C SER A 88 -5.50 -17.31 26.74
N LYS A 89 -6.42 -16.48 26.22
CA LYS A 89 -6.39 -15.04 26.45
C LYS A 89 -6.76 -14.70 27.90
N LEU A 90 -7.67 -15.44 28.52
CA LEU A 90 -8.08 -15.31 29.91
C LEU A 90 -6.94 -15.70 30.87
N ASP A 91 -6.26 -16.81 30.63
CA ASP A 91 -5.11 -17.29 31.41
C ASP A 91 -3.92 -16.32 31.33
N SER A 92 -3.71 -15.68 30.17
CA SER A 92 -2.64 -14.70 30.00
C SER A 92 -2.94 -13.33 30.64
N ALA A 93 -4.18 -13.07 31.04
CA ALA A 93 -4.60 -11.79 31.58
C ALA A 93 -4.37 -11.71 33.10
N SER A 94 -3.23 -11.16 33.50
CA SER A 94 -2.88 -10.99 34.92
C SER A 94 -3.57 -9.81 35.62
N THR A 95 -4.33 -8.97 34.89
CA THR A 95 -5.03 -7.80 35.44
C THR A 95 -6.40 -7.61 34.79
N VAL A 96 -7.31 -6.93 35.51
CA VAL A 96 -8.65 -6.59 34.99
C VAL A 96 -8.59 -5.73 33.72
N ALA A 97 -7.58 -4.88 33.58
CA ALA A 97 -7.37 -4.08 32.37
C ALA A 97 -6.92 -4.93 31.17
N ALA A 98 -6.02 -5.91 31.42
CA ALA A 98 -5.62 -6.88 30.39
C ALA A 98 -6.81 -7.75 29.97
N LEU A 99 -7.64 -8.17 30.93
CA LEU A 99 -8.85 -8.96 30.66
C LEU A 99 -9.85 -8.20 29.79
N LYS A 100 -10.12 -6.92 30.12
CA LYS A 100 -11.02 -6.08 29.32
C LYS A 100 -10.53 -5.91 27.88
N THR A 101 -9.21 -5.85 27.69
CA THR A 101 -8.59 -5.73 26.37
C THR A 101 -8.71 -7.04 25.60
N ALA A 102 -8.37 -8.17 26.23
CA ALA A 102 -8.51 -9.51 25.67
C ALA A 102 -9.93 -9.80 25.18
N VAL A 103 -10.94 -9.52 26.01
CA VAL A 103 -12.36 -9.71 25.64
C VAL A 103 -12.76 -8.82 24.46
N LYS A 104 -12.29 -7.57 24.44
CA LYS A 104 -12.59 -6.63 23.34
C LYS A 104 -12.00 -7.10 22.01
N ASP A 105 -10.81 -7.69 22.02
CA ASP A 105 -10.16 -8.15 20.80
C ASP A 105 -10.79 -9.45 20.28
N VAL A 106 -11.20 -10.37 21.16
CA VAL A 106 -12.00 -11.55 20.77
C VAL A 106 -13.32 -11.13 20.13
N LEU A 107 -14.05 -10.18 20.74
CA LEU A 107 -15.34 -9.72 20.20
C LEU A 107 -15.20 -9.06 18.83
N LYS A 108 -14.13 -8.27 18.60
CA LYS A 108 -13.89 -7.66 17.27
C LYS A 108 -13.63 -8.72 16.19
N GLY A 109 -12.92 -9.80 16.51
CA GLY A 109 -12.66 -10.88 15.57
C GLY A 109 -13.93 -11.67 15.21
N LEU A 110 -14.83 -11.86 16.18
CA LEU A 110 -16.07 -12.62 16.01
C LEU A 110 -17.22 -11.79 15.40
N PHE A 111 -17.30 -10.49 15.66
CA PHE A 111 -18.38 -9.62 15.17
C PHE A 111 -18.66 -9.70 13.65
N PRO A 112 -17.65 -9.69 12.75
CA PRO A 112 -17.89 -9.80 11.32
C PRO A 112 -18.37 -11.19 10.86
N LEU A 113 -18.28 -12.24 11.70
CA LEU A 113 -18.77 -13.59 11.37
C LEU A 113 -20.29 -13.74 11.58
N ILE A 114 -20.89 -12.89 12.42
CA ILE A 114 -22.32 -12.97 12.80
C ILE A 114 -23.21 -12.15 11.84
N GLN A 115 -22.62 -11.24 11.05
CA GLN A 115 -23.33 -10.34 10.14
C GLN A 115 -23.46 -10.90 8.70
N LYS A 116 -23.14 -12.17 8.48
CA LYS A 116 -23.24 -12.86 7.19
C LYS A 116 -24.56 -13.61 7.03
#